data_AF-A0A7H1JE21-F1
#
_entry.id   AF-A0A7H1JE21-F1
#
_cell.length_a   1.000
_cell.length_b   1.000
_cell.length_c   1.000
_cell.angle_alpha   90.00
_cell.angle_beta   90.00
_cell.angle_gamma   90.00
#
_symmetry.space_group_name_H-M   'P 1'
#
loop_
_entity.id
_entity.type
_entity.pdbx_description
1 polymer ?
#
loop_
_entity_poly.entity_id
_entity_poly.type
_entity_poly.pdbx_seq_one_letter_code
_entity_poly.pdbx_strand_id
1 'polypeptide(L)'
;SLLVPREYGGWGADWLTAIEVVREIAAADGSLGHLFGYHLTNAPMIELIGSQEQEEHLYTQIAQNNWWTGNASSENNSHVLDWKVSATPTEDGGYVLNGTKHFCSGAKGSDLLFVLGVVQDDSPQQGAIIAAAIPTSRAGVTPNDDWAAIGMRQTDSGSTDFHNVKVEPDEVLGAPNAFVLAFIQSERGSLFAPIAQLIFANVYLGIAHGALDAAREYTR
;
A
#
# COMPACT_ATOMS: atom_id res chain seq x y z
N SER A 1 3.31 13.75 -4.54
CA SER A 1 4.12 12.52 -4.37
C SER A 1 5.24 12.45 -5.42
N LEU A 2 6.37 11.81 -5.08
CA LEU A 2 7.65 11.84 -5.85
C LEU A 2 7.59 11.10 -7.20
N LEU A 3 6.93 9.94 -7.22
CA LEU A 3 6.82 9.09 -8.42
C LEU A 3 5.61 9.45 -9.30
N VAL A 4 4.68 10.27 -8.80
CA VAL A 4 3.52 10.70 -9.58
C VAL A 4 3.99 11.48 -10.81
N PRO A 5 3.48 11.17 -12.03
CA PRO A 5 3.80 11.89 -13.25
C PRO A 5 3.56 13.41 -13.15
N ARG A 6 4.37 14.19 -13.88
CA ARG A 6 4.28 15.65 -13.89
C ARG A 6 2.96 16.17 -14.45
N GLU A 7 2.37 15.46 -15.40
CA GLU A 7 1.07 15.82 -15.99
C GLU A 7 -0.07 15.80 -14.96
N TYR A 8 0.05 14.97 -13.92
CA TYR A 8 -0.89 14.93 -12.78
C TYR A 8 -0.43 15.82 -11.60
N GLY A 9 0.62 16.64 -11.77
CA GLY A 9 1.12 17.57 -10.75
C GLY A 9 2.17 16.98 -9.79
N GLY A 10 2.69 15.78 -10.05
CA GLY A 10 3.77 15.18 -9.27
C GLY A 10 5.18 15.61 -9.72
N TRP A 11 6.19 14.98 -9.13
CA TRP A 11 7.60 15.28 -9.45
C TRP A 11 8.10 14.53 -10.68
N GLY A 12 7.46 13.41 -11.05
CA GLY A 12 7.86 12.55 -12.16
C GLY A 12 9.31 12.07 -12.05
N ALA A 13 9.77 11.74 -10.84
CA ALA A 13 11.11 11.19 -10.65
C ALA A 13 11.19 9.76 -11.19
N ASP A 14 12.39 9.34 -11.60
CA ASP A 14 12.64 7.94 -11.90
C ASP A 14 12.83 7.09 -10.64
N TRP A 15 12.76 5.77 -10.79
CA TRP A 15 12.90 4.83 -9.69
C TRP A 15 14.26 4.91 -8.99
N LEU A 16 15.33 5.21 -9.73
CA LEU A 16 16.67 5.36 -9.15
C LEU A 16 16.69 6.52 -8.17
N THR A 17 16.18 7.68 -8.58
CA THR A 17 16.08 8.88 -7.74
C THR A 17 15.19 8.62 -6.53
N ALA A 18 14.03 7.99 -6.72
CA ALA A 18 13.13 7.68 -5.62
C ALA A 18 13.76 6.73 -4.59
N ILE A 19 14.52 5.74 -5.06
CA ILE A 19 15.26 4.81 -4.21
C ILE A 19 16.36 5.54 -3.42
N GLU A 20 17.12 6.44 -4.05
CA GLU A 20 18.12 7.24 -3.33
C GLU A 20 17.48 8.08 -2.21
N VAL A 21 16.32 8.71 -2.47
CA VAL A 21 15.58 9.45 -1.42
C VAL A 21 15.17 8.51 -0.27
N VAL A 22 14.69 7.30 -0.57
CA VAL A 22 14.37 6.29 0.46
C VAL A 22 15.60 5.94 1.29
N ARG A 23 16.76 5.73 0.65
CA ARG A 23 18.02 5.40 1.35
C ARG A 23 18.46 6.50 2.30
N GLU A 24 18.44 7.75 1.84
CA GLU A 24 18.83 8.92 2.64
C GLU A 24 17.93 9.09 3.87
N ILE A 25 16.62 8.95 3.71
CA ILE A 25 15.68 8.99 4.84
C ILE A 25 15.94 7.81 5.79
N ALA A 26 16.11 6.59 5.26
CA ALA A 26 16.32 5.39 6.06
C ALA A 26 17.63 5.39 6.84
N ALA A 27 18.67 6.06 6.32
CA ALA A 27 19.94 6.24 7.05
C ALA A 27 19.78 7.13 8.28
N ALA A 28 18.88 8.12 8.22
CA ALA A 28 18.55 8.95 9.37
C ALA A 28 17.56 8.24 10.34
N ASP A 29 16.50 7.62 9.80
CA ASP A 29 15.48 6.92 10.58
C ASP A 29 14.87 5.77 9.78
N GLY A 30 15.08 4.54 10.26
CA GLY A 30 14.56 3.34 9.60
C GLY A 30 13.04 3.28 9.50
N SER A 31 12.29 3.82 10.48
CA SER A 31 10.83 3.83 10.47
C SER A 31 10.31 4.82 9.42
N LEU A 32 10.88 6.02 9.34
CA LEU A 32 10.49 7.00 8.32
C LEU A 32 10.88 6.54 6.91
N GLY A 33 12.04 5.92 6.76
CA GLY A 33 12.47 5.32 5.49
C GLY A 33 11.51 4.22 5.03
N HIS A 34 11.08 3.36 5.95
CA HIS A 34 10.04 2.35 5.69
C HIS A 34 8.70 2.98 5.32
N LEU A 35 8.21 3.95 6.10
CA LEU A 35 6.91 4.59 5.88
C LEU A 35 6.85 5.31 4.53
N PHE A 36 7.89 6.09 4.20
CA PHE A 36 8.01 6.76 2.91
C PHE A 36 8.18 5.76 1.76
N GLY A 37 9.01 4.73 1.93
CA GLY A 37 9.16 3.66 0.96
C GLY A 37 7.83 2.96 0.65
N TYR A 38 7.06 2.59 1.67
CA TYR A 38 5.74 1.98 1.48
C TYR A 38 4.76 2.92 0.77
N HIS A 39 4.73 4.21 1.13
CA HIS A 39 3.95 5.21 0.38
C HIS A 39 4.27 5.20 -1.12
N LEU A 40 5.55 5.10 -1.48
CA LEU A 40 5.99 5.01 -2.87
C LEU A 40 5.62 3.69 -3.55
N THR A 41 5.38 2.61 -2.82
CA THR A 41 4.88 1.33 -3.39
C THR A 41 3.37 1.29 -3.59
N ASN A 42 2.62 2.12 -2.85
CA ASN A 42 1.16 2.09 -2.85
C ASN A 42 0.57 2.69 -4.11
N ALA A 43 0.94 3.94 -4.42
CA ALA A 43 0.38 4.68 -5.56
C ALA A 43 0.60 3.98 -6.94
N PRO A 44 1.74 3.31 -7.21
CA PRO A 44 1.92 2.54 -8.44
C PRO A 44 0.87 1.43 -8.65
N MET A 45 0.18 0.93 -7.62
CA MET A 45 -0.87 -0.08 -7.82
C MET A 45 -1.95 0.40 -8.80
N ILE A 46 -2.21 1.71 -8.86
CA ILE A 46 -3.20 2.32 -9.76
C ILE A 46 -2.83 2.06 -11.23
N GLU A 47 -1.60 2.39 -11.65
CA GLU A 47 -1.16 2.17 -13.04
C GLU A 47 -0.84 0.69 -13.35
N LEU A 48 -0.62 -0.12 -12.32
CA LEU A 48 -0.23 -1.53 -12.47
C LEU A 48 -1.42 -2.43 -12.79
N ILE A 49 -2.60 -2.15 -12.22
CA ILE A 49 -3.81 -2.97 -12.37
C ILE A 49 -5.11 -2.16 -12.54
N GLY A 50 -5.11 -0.85 -12.31
CA GLY A 50 -6.27 0.02 -12.48
C GLY A 50 -6.46 0.52 -13.90
N SER A 51 -7.43 1.42 -14.08
CA SER A 51 -7.74 2.05 -15.37
C SER A 51 -7.03 3.38 -15.57
N GLN A 52 -6.99 3.88 -16.81
CA GLN A 52 -6.45 5.21 -17.13
C GLN A 52 -7.22 6.33 -16.41
N GLU A 53 -8.53 6.18 -16.24
CA GLU A 53 -9.37 7.16 -15.54
C GLU A 53 -9.01 7.21 -14.05
N GLN A 54 -8.76 6.05 -13.43
CA GLN A 54 -8.28 5.96 -12.05
C GLN A 54 -6.87 6.54 -11.91
N GLU A 55 -6.00 6.31 -12.89
CA GLU A 55 -4.66 6.89 -12.93
C GLU A 55 -4.72 8.42 -12.90
N GLU A 56 -5.45 9.03 -13.83
CA GLU A 56 -5.63 10.48 -13.88
C GLU A 56 -6.23 11.03 -12.59
N HIS A 57 -7.32 10.41 -12.11
CA HIS A 57 -8.04 10.86 -10.94
C HIS A 57 -7.19 10.78 -9.66
N LEU A 58 -6.71 9.57 -9.32
CA LEU A 58 -6.05 9.31 -8.05
C LEU A 58 -4.65 9.94 -8.01
N TYR A 59 -3.87 9.92 -9.10
CA TYR A 59 -2.57 10.61 -9.10
C TYR A 59 -2.70 12.12 -8.96
N THR A 60 -3.69 12.71 -9.62
CA THR A 60 -3.97 14.14 -9.47
C THR A 60 -4.31 14.48 -8.02
N GLN A 61 -5.19 13.70 -7.38
CA GLN A 61 -5.53 13.92 -5.97
C GLN A 61 -4.35 13.71 -5.02
N ILE A 62 -3.56 12.65 -5.21
CA ILE A 62 -2.37 12.38 -4.39
C ILE A 62 -1.36 13.53 -4.50
N ALA A 63 -1.17 14.08 -5.69
CA ALA A 63 -0.24 15.18 -5.91
C ALA A 63 -0.75 16.51 -5.35
N GLN A 64 -1.97 16.91 -5.70
CA GLN A 64 -2.52 18.22 -5.33
C GLN A 64 -2.74 18.37 -3.83
N ASN A 65 -3.17 17.28 -3.16
CA ASN A 65 -3.46 17.30 -1.74
C ASN A 65 -2.26 16.88 -0.88
N ASN A 66 -1.14 16.48 -1.49
CA ASN A 66 0.04 15.93 -0.80
C ASN A 66 -0.30 14.75 0.13
N TRP A 67 -1.15 13.84 -0.36
CA TRP A 67 -1.66 12.75 0.45
C TRP A 67 -0.60 11.74 0.87
N TRP A 68 -0.70 11.31 2.12
CA TRP A 68 -0.12 10.06 2.58
C TRP A 68 -0.99 8.88 2.16
N THR A 69 -0.35 7.83 1.66
CA THR A 69 -1.04 6.60 1.27
C THR A 69 -0.64 5.46 2.21
N GLY A 70 -1.62 4.84 2.85
CA GLY A 70 -1.45 3.66 3.68
C GLY A 70 -1.80 2.38 2.93
N ASN A 71 -1.51 1.23 3.53
CA ASN A 71 -1.98 -0.05 3.00
C ASN A 71 -2.56 -0.95 4.10
N ALA A 72 -3.52 -1.78 3.69
CA ALA A 72 -4.10 -2.87 4.45
C ALA A 72 -4.18 -4.11 3.51
N SER A 73 -3.01 -4.62 3.10
CA SER A 73 -2.90 -5.61 2.01
C SER A 73 -2.34 -6.97 2.44
N SER A 74 -1.37 -7.02 3.36
CA SER A 74 -0.72 -8.28 3.80
C SER A 74 -1.49 -9.01 4.91
N GLU A 75 -1.47 -10.34 4.88
CA GLU A 75 -1.84 -11.20 6.03
C GLU A 75 -0.70 -12.15 6.37
N ASN A 76 -0.72 -12.69 7.60
CA ASN A 76 0.28 -13.63 8.13
C ASN A 76 0.36 -14.93 7.31
N ASN A 77 1.06 -14.88 6.16
CA ASN A 77 1.45 -16.03 5.36
C ASN A 77 0.30 -17.06 5.19
N SER A 78 -0.90 -16.54 5.01
CA SER A 78 -2.14 -17.30 5.03
C SER A 78 -2.61 -17.57 3.61
N HIS A 79 -3.24 -18.72 3.38
CA HIS A 79 -3.87 -19.01 2.10
C HIS A 79 -4.93 -17.93 1.82
N VAL A 80 -5.23 -17.61 0.56
CA VAL A 80 -6.18 -16.52 0.21
C VAL A 80 -7.56 -16.71 0.84
N LEU A 81 -7.98 -17.96 1.08
CA LEU A 81 -9.24 -18.29 1.77
C LEU A 81 -9.19 -18.07 3.28
N ASP A 82 -8.01 -17.98 3.87
CA ASP A 82 -7.80 -17.70 5.29
C ASP A 82 -7.73 -16.20 5.58
N TRP A 83 -7.85 -15.37 4.55
CA TRP A 83 -7.79 -13.92 4.69
C TRP A 83 -8.94 -13.39 5.55
N LYS A 84 -8.62 -12.49 6.46
CA LYS A 84 -9.50 -11.98 7.51
C LYS A 84 -10.44 -10.88 7.04
N VAL A 85 -10.16 -10.26 5.90
CA VAL A 85 -11.03 -9.23 5.31
C VAL A 85 -11.83 -9.83 4.16
N SER A 86 -13.14 -9.97 4.35
CA SER A 86 -14.08 -10.39 3.32
C SER A 86 -14.54 -9.20 2.48
N ALA A 87 -14.86 -9.44 1.21
CA ALA A 87 -15.43 -8.48 0.29
C ALA A 87 -16.74 -9.04 -0.28
N THR A 88 -17.88 -8.52 0.15
CA THR A 88 -19.20 -8.96 -0.37
C THR A 88 -19.59 -8.08 -1.57
N PRO A 89 -19.83 -8.63 -2.77
CA PRO A 89 -20.25 -7.87 -3.94
C PRO A 89 -21.57 -7.11 -3.70
N THR A 90 -21.69 -5.93 -4.29
CA THR A 90 -22.95 -5.14 -4.33
C THR A 90 -23.49 -5.04 -5.75
N GLU A 91 -24.80 -4.80 -5.91
CA GLU A 91 -25.47 -4.77 -7.22
C GLU A 91 -24.94 -3.68 -8.17
N ASP A 92 -24.36 -2.61 -7.63
CA ASP A 92 -23.74 -1.52 -8.38
C ASP A 92 -22.33 -1.84 -8.90
N GLY A 93 -21.79 -3.02 -8.58
CA GLY A 93 -20.44 -3.45 -8.97
C GLY A 93 -19.34 -3.11 -7.95
N GLY A 94 -19.71 -2.55 -6.80
CA GLY A 94 -18.81 -2.32 -5.67
C GLY A 94 -18.72 -3.51 -4.72
N TYR A 95 -18.18 -3.25 -3.53
CA TYR A 95 -18.05 -4.25 -2.46
C TYR A 95 -18.33 -3.66 -1.09
N VAL A 96 -18.65 -4.53 -0.12
CA VAL A 96 -18.66 -4.20 1.30
C VAL A 96 -17.56 -5.02 1.99
N LEU A 97 -16.63 -4.34 2.67
CA LEU A 97 -15.55 -4.98 3.40
C LEU A 97 -15.91 -5.18 4.87
N ASN A 98 -15.58 -6.36 5.39
CA ASN A 98 -15.69 -6.70 6.80
C ASN A 98 -14.47 -7.51 7.28
N GLY A 99 -14.02 -7.23 8.50
CA GLY A 99 -12.95 -7.98 9.17
C GLY A 99 -11.79 -7.13 9.64
N THR A 100 -10.68 -7.77 10.03
CA THR A 100 -9.52 -7.09 10.61
C THR A 100 -8.23 -7.48 9.92
N LYS A 101 -7.51 -6.49 9.43
CA LYS A 101 -6.18 -6.66 8.84
C LYS A 101 -5.10 -6.38 9.90
N HIS A 102 -4.01 -7.16 9.95
CA HIS A 102 -3.08 -7.16 11.10
C HIS A 102 -1.68 -6.56 10.84
N PHE A 103 -1.37 -6.13 9.62
CA PHE A 103 -0.11 -5.44 9.29
C PHE A 103 -0.37 -4.34 8.27
N CYS A 104 -0.80 -3.18 8.74
CA CYS A 104 -1.33 -2.11 7.91
C CYS A 104 -0.38 -0.91 7.87
N SER A 105 0.78 -1.05 7.22
CA SER A 105 1.84 -0.02 7.28
C SER A 105 1.34 1.34 6.78
N GLY A 106 1.45 2.35 7.65
CA GLY A 106 1.01 3.71 7.38
C GLY A 106 -0.50 3.86 7.18
N ALA A 107 -1.32 2.88 7.56
CA ALA A 107 -2.78 3.02 7.47
C ALA A 107 -3.28 4.13 8.40
N LYS A 108 -2.87 4.11 9.66
CA LYS A 108 -3.14 5.20 10.60
C LYS A 108 -2.40 6.46 10.17
N GLY A 109 -3.14 7.55 9.97
CA GLY A 109 -2.60 8.84 9.51
C GLY A 109 -2.51 8.99 7.98
N SER A 110 -2.92 8.00 7.20
CA SER A 110 -3.05 8.15 5.74
C SER A 110 -4.33 8.89 5.35
N ASP A 111 -4.30 9.51 4.17
CA ASP A 111 -5.48 10.10 3.52
C ASP A 111 -6.18 9.09 2.60
N LEU A 112 -5.39 8.24 1.93
CA LEU A 112 -5.84 7.20 1.02
C LEU A 112 -5.30 5.83 1.45
N LEU A 113 -6.19 4.84 1.57
CA LEU A 113 -5.87 3.48 1.98
C LEU A 113 -6.02 2.52 0.81
N PHE A 114 -4.93 1.82 0.48
CA PHE A 114 -4.99 0.69 -0.44
C PHE A 114 -5.32 -0.59 0.33
N VAL A 115 -6.46 -1.18 0.05
CA VAL A 115 -6.99 -2.34 0.78
C VAL A 115 -7.15 -3.54 -0.16
N LEU A 116 -6.85 -4.73 0.35
CA LEU A 116 -7.19 -5.98 -0.30
C LEU A 116 -8.24 -6.73 0.52
N GLY A 117 -9.28 -7.23 -0.15
CA GLY A 117 -10.31 -8.10 0.43
C GLY A 117 -10.51 -9.35 -0.42
N VAL A 118 -11.12 -10.39 0.15
CA VAL A 118 -11.41 -11.65 -0.56
C VAL A 118 -12.91 -11.86 -0.65
N VAL A 119 -13.41 -12.18 -1.83
CA VAL A 119 -14.80 -12.54 -2.02
C VAL A 119 -15.06 -13.91 -1.38
N GLN A 120 -15.93 -13.96 -0.38
CA GLN A 120 -16.20 -15.18 0.42
C GLN A 120 -17.64 -15.70 0.29
N ASP A 121 -18.49 -15.01 -0.47
CA ASP A 121 -19.85 -15.48 -0.74
C ASP A 121 -19.88 -16.57 -1.82
N ASP A 122 -21.04 -17.19 -2.01
CA ASP A 122 -21.28 -18.22 -3.04
C ASP A 122 -21.60 -17.57 -4.40
N SER A 123 -20.73 -16.66 -4.82
CA SER A 123 -20.81 -15.98 -6.11
C SER A 123 -19.81 -16.56 -7.13
N PRO A 124 -19.95 -16.27 -8.43
CA PRO A 124 -18.93 -16.64 -9.42
C PRO A 124 -17.54 -16.05 -9.14
N GLN A 125 -17.44 -15.07 -8.24
CA GLN A 125 -16.18 -14.44 -7.83
C GLN A 125 -15.60 -15.06 -6.56
N GLN A 126 -16.19 -16.13 -6.01
CA GLN A 126 -15.72 -16.77 -4.78
C GLN A 126 -14.20 -17.03 -4.79
N GLY A 127 -13.53 -16.58 -3.73
CA GLY A 127 -12.08 -16.68 -3.55
C GLY A 127 -11.27 -15.63 -4.32
N ALA A 128 -11.90 -14.70 -5.05
CA ALA A 128 -11.19 -13.65 -5.76
C ALA A 128 -10.66 -12.58 -4.80
N ILE A 129 -9.44 -12.13 -5.05
CA ILE A 129 -8.85 -10.97 -4.38
C ILE A 129 -9.33 -9.70 -5.08
N ILE A 130 -9.91 -8.78 -4.32
CA ILE A 130 -10.30 -7.44 -4.74
C ILE A 130 -9.26 -6.46 -4.21
N ALA A 131 -8.75 -5.59 -5.07
CA ALA A 131 -7.91 -4.46 -4.69
C ALA A 131 -8.73 -3.17 -4.82
N ALA A 132 -8.59 -2.26 -3.86
CA ALA A 132 -9.26 -0.97 -3.90
C ALA A 132 -8.41 0.14 -3.29
N ALA A 133 -8.65 1.38 -3.71
CA ALA A 133 -8.11 2.59 -3.12
C ALA A 133 -9.26 3.44 -2.58
N ILE A 134 -9.38 3.54 -1.26
CA ILE A 134 -10.49 4.25 -0.60
C ILE A 134 -9.96 5.33 0.35
N PRO A 135 -10.69 6.43 0.59
CA PRO A 135 -10.33 7.38 1.64
C PRO A 135 -10.21 6.68 2.99
N THR A 136 -9.14 6.93 3.73
CA THR A 136 -8.92 6.27 5.03
C THR A 136 -10.00 6.66 6.05
N SER A 137 -10.65 7.81 5.86
CA SER A 137 -11.78 8.28 6.67
C SER A 137 -13.14 7.66 6.30
N ARG A 138 -13.18 6.72 5.35
CA ARG A 138 -14.42 6.04 4.94
C ARG A 138 -15.11 5.42 6.15
N ALA A 139 -16.43 5.61 6.23
CA ALA A 139 -17.22 5.08 7.34
C ALA A 139 -17.00 3.56 7.50
N GLY A 140 -16.69 3.14 8.74
CA GLY A 140 -16.40 1.75 9.08
C GLY A 140 -14.92 1.36 9.01
N VAL A 141 -14.04 2.22 8.49
CA VAL A 141 -12.58 2.01 8.53
C VAL A 141 -12.04 2.53 9.86
N THR A 142 -11.36 1.68 10.62
CA THR A 142 -10.75 2.05 11.90
C THR A 142 -9.30 1.58 11.97
N PRO A 143 -8.32 2.45 11.63
CA PRO A 143 -6.91 2.16 11.87
C PRO A 143 -6.63 2.20 13.38
N ASN A 144 -6.13 1.10 13.93
CA ASN A 144 -5.89 0.97 15.37
C ASN A 144 -4.51 1.50 15.78
N ASP A 145 -4.40 1.89 17.05
CA ASP A 145 -3.14 2.33 17.66
C ASP A 145 -2.51 1.21 18.50
N ASP A 146 -2.29 0.05 17.87
CA ASP A 146 -1.86 -1.20 18.52
C ASP A 146 -0.50 -1.70 18.02
N TRP A 147 0.23 -0.88 17.27
CA TRP A 147 1.55 -1.24 16.75
C TRP A 147 2.62 -1.25 17.85
N ALA A 148 3.19 -2.43 18.10
CA ALA A 148 4.30 -2.59 19.03
C ALA A 148 5.31 -3.62 18.52
N ALA A 149 6.56 -3.19 18.30
CA ALA A 149 7.64 -4.04 17.81
C ALA A 149 9.02 -3.64 18.39
N ILE A 150 10.00 -4.52 18.24
CA ILE A 150 11.38 -4.30 18.71
C ILE A 150 12.07 -3.13 17.97
N GLY A 151 11.73 -2.92 16.70
CA GLY A 151 12.20 -1.85 15.82
C GLY A 151 11.06 -1.44 14.89
N MET A 152 11.31 -0.54 13.93
CA MET A 152 10.25 0.02 13.07
C MET A 152 9.08 0.59 13.89
N ARG A 153 9.38 1.21 15.04
CA ARG A 153 8.37 1.54 16.06
C ARG A 153 7.40 2.64 15.62
N GLN A 154 7.76 3.42 14.62
CA GLN A 154 6.98 4.57 14.14
C GLN A 154 6.44 4.37 12.71
N THR A 155 6.26 3.12 12.28
CA THR A 155 5.72 2.81 10.96
C THR A 155 4.19 2.71 10.92
N ASP A 156 3.54 2.82 12.08
CA ASP A 156 2.09 2.63 12.25
C ASP A 156 1.59 1.35 11.56
N SER A 157 2.33 0.24 11.71
CA SER A 157 2.04 -1.06 11.04
C SER A 157 1.05 -1.93 11.82
N GLY A 158 0.13 -1.31 12.56
CA GLY A 158 -0.84 -1.97 13.41
C GLY A 158 -1.98 -2.63 12.64
N SER A 159 -3.07 -2.93 13.35
CA SER A 159 -4.27 -3.47 12.75
C SER A 159 -5.19 -2.38 12.18
N THR A 160 -6.09 -2.78 11.28
CA THR A 160 -7.17 -1.93 10.78
C THR A 160 -8.44 -2.76 10.69
N ASP A 161 -9.50 -2.29 11.34
CA ASP A 161 -10.83 -2.89 11.31
C ASP A 161 -11.66 -2.29 10.18
N PHE A 162 -12.42 -3.17 9.53
CA PHE A 162 -13.40 -2.85 8.50
C PHE A 162 -14.75 -3.36 8.99
N HIS A 163 -15.70 -2.45 9.20
CA HIS A 163 -17.07 -2.79 9.59
C HIS A 163 -18.06 -2.18 8.61
N ASN A 164 -18.59 -3.00 7.71
CA ASN A 164 -19.49 -2.62 6.63
C ASN A 164 -18.95 -1.45 5.78
N VAL A 165 -17.68 -1.51 5.42
CA VAL A 165 -17.01 -0.46 4.65
C VAL A 165 -17.40 -0.60 3.19
N LYS A 166 -18.17 0.36 2.66
CA LYS A 166 -18.48 0.40 1.23
C LYS A 166 -17.21 0.77 0.44
N VAL A 167 -16.97 0.03 -0.64
CA VAL A 167 -16.05 0.34 -1.73
C VAL A 167 -16.90 0.61 -2.95
N GLU A 168 -16.77 1.80 -3.54
CA GLU A 168 -17.52 2.17 -4.73
C GLU A 168 -16.91 1.53 -5.99
N PRO A 169 -17.69 1.32 -7.06
CA PRO A 169 -17.21 0.60 -8.26
C PRO A 169 -15.98 1.24 -8.91
N ASP A 170 -15.89 2.57 -8.88
CA ASP A 170 -14.77 3.37 -9.40
C ASP A 170 -13.52 3.34 -8.50
N GLU A 171 -13.64 2.83 -7.27
CA GLU A 171 -12.53 2.65 -6.33
C GLU A 171 -11.88 1.25 -6.45
N VAL A 172 -12.52 0.32 -7.16
CA VAL A 172 -12.01 -1.03 -7.38
C VAL A 172 -10.92 -1.00 -8.45
N LEU A 173 -9.71 -1.43 -8.09
CA LEU A 173 -8.56 -1.45 -8.99
C LEU A 173 -8.54 -2.75 -9.81
N GLY A 174 -8.91 -2.62 -11.08
CA GLY A 174 -8.94 -3.74 -12.02
C GLY A 174 -10.08 -4.71 -11.79
N ALA A 175 -10.06 -5.84 -12.50
CA ALA A 175 -11.04 -6.90 -12.32
C ALA A 175 -10.79 -7.69 -11.02
N PRO A 176 -11.80 -8.43 -10.51
CA PRO A 176 -11.57 -9.43 -9.47
C PRO A 176 -10.40 -10.35 -9.85
N ASN A 177 -9.48 -10.61 -8.91
CA ASN A 177 -8.23 -11.33 -9.13
C ASN A 177 -7.21 -10.66 -10.07
N ALA A 178 -7.33 -9.36 -10.40
CA ALA A 178 -6.38 -8.68 -11.29
C ALA A 178 -4.91 -8.90 -10.89
N PHE A 179 -4.57 -8.78 -9.60
CA PHE A 179 -3.21 -9.07 -9.13
C PHE A 179 -2.80 -10.54 -9.35
N VAL A 180 -3.67 -11.49 -9.01
CA VAL A 180 -3.39 -12.92 -9.15
C VAL A 180 -3.14 -13.28 -10.62
N LEU A 181 -4.00 -12.78 -11.52
CA LEU A 181 -3.87 -12.99 -12.95
C LEU A 181 -2.59 -12.36 -13.50
N ALA A 182 -2.29 -11.12 -13.10
CA ALA A 182 -1.07 -10.44 -13.50
C ALA A 182 0.19 -11.19 -13.04
N PHE A 183 0.19 -11.77 -11.83
CA PHE A 183 1.30 -12.61 -11.36
C PHE A 183 1.44 -13.91 -12.16
N ILE A 184 0.34 -14.61 -12.43
CA ILE A 184 0.37 -15.85 -13.23
C ILE A 184 0.90 -15.59 -14.65
N GLN A 185 0.49 -14.48 -15.25
CA GLN A 185 0.84 -14.14 -16.63
C GLN A 185 2.14 -13.34 -16.76
N SER A 186 2.77 -12.94 -15.64
CA SER A 186 3.93 -12.04 -15.61
C SER A 186 3.67 -10.73 -16.37
N GLU A 187 2.44 -10.22 -16.27
CA GLU A 187 2.06 -8.92 -16.83
C GLU A 187 2.60 -7.77 -15.97
N ARG A 188 2.32 -6.53 -16.36
CA ARG A 188 2.83 -5.33 -15.67
C ARG A 188 2.55 -5.35 -14.17
N GLY A 189 1.35 -5.78 -13.74
CA GLY A 189 0.98 -5.92 -12.33
C GLY A 189 1.91 -6.82 -11.50
N SER A 190 2.62 -7.77 -12.14
CA SER A 190 3.61 -8.61 -11.46
C SER A 190 4.84 -7.83 -10.94
N LEU A 191 5.06 -6.60 -11.42
CA LEU A 191 6.14 -5.72 -10.97
C LEU A 191 5.96 -5.21 -9.54
N PHE A 192 4.79 -5.37 -8.92
CA PHE A 192 4.56 -4.96 -7.54
C PHE A 192 5.60 -5.56 -6.57
N ALA A 193 5.84 -6.88 -6.67
CA ALA A 193 6.79 -7.57 -5.81
C ALA A 193 8.24 -7.07 -5.98
N PRO A 194 8.84 -7.03 -7.19
CA PRO A 194 10.21 -6.54 -7.35
C PRO A 194 10.38 -5.07 -6.96
N ILE A 195 9.38 -4.21 -7.20
CA ILE A 195 9.40 -2.81 -6.74
C ILE A 195 9.49 -2.74 -5.21
N ALA A 196 8.56 -3.39 -4.51
CA ALA A 196 8.51 -3.37 -3.05
C ALA A 196 9.78 -3.98 -2.43
N GLN A 197 10.23 -5.13 -2.93
CA GLN A 197 11.44 -5.79 -2.44
C GLN A 197 12.69 -4.94 -2.62
N LEU A 198 12.82 -4.24 -3.75
CA LEU A 198 13.95 -3.34 -3.98
C LEU A 198 13.90 -2.12 -3.05
N ILE A 199 12.72 -1.57 -2.76
CA ILE A 199 12.56 -0.52 -1.74
C ILE A 199 13.00 -1.03 -0.37
N PHE A 200 12.56 -2.22 0.07
CA PHE A 200 12.95 -2.78 1.36
C PHE A 200 14.47 -3.00 1.48
N ALA A 201 15.08 -3.55 0.43
CA ALA A 201 16.53 -3.71 0.39
C ALA A 201 17.26 -2.37 0.58
N ASN A 202 16.74 -1.28 0.01
CA ASN A 202 17.32 0.05 0.15
C ASN A 202 17.05 0.72 1.49
N VAL A 203 15.93 0.43 2.14
CA VAL A 203 15.72 0.78 3.56
C VAL A 203 16.79 0.12 4.43
N TYR A 204 17.05 -1.18 4.23
CA TYR A 204 18.08 -1.90 5.00
C TYR A 204 19.49 -1.33 4.75
N LEU A 205 19.82 -1.03 3.51
CA LEU A 205 21.10 -0.42 3.17
C LEU A 205 21.25 0.99 3.75
N GLY A 206 20.19 1.81 3.73
CA GLY A 206 20.18 3.12 4.38
C GLY A 206 20.49 2.99 5.87
N ILE A 207 19.75 2.15 6.59
CA ILE A 207 19.99 1.87 8.01
C ILE A 207 21.43 1.40 8.26
N ALA A 208 21.98 0.53 7.41
CA ALA A 208 23.35 0.06 7.51
C ALA A 208 24.38 1.19 7.36
N HIS A 209 24.16 2.13 6.44
CA HIS A 209 25.00 3.32 6.29
C HIS A 209 24.91 4.23 7.51
N GLY A 210 23.70 4.54 7.99
CA GLY A 210 23.50 5.35 9.19
C GLY A 210 24.19 4.76 10.42
N ALA A 211 24.12 3.43 10.59
CA ALA A 211 24.82 2.74 11.67
C ALA A 211 26.35 2.82 11.54
N LEU A 212 26.89 2.64 10.32
CA LEU A 212 28.33 2.74 10.07
C LEU A 212 28.87 4.16 10.31
N ASP A 213 28.15 5.18 9.86
CA ASP A 213 28.54 6.58 10.03
C ASP A 213 28.49 7.00 11.50
N ALA A 214 27.45 6.59 12.24
CA ALA A 214 27.37 6.82 13.69
C ALA A 214 28.52 6.14 14.45
N ALA A 215 28.85 4.89 14.10
CA ALA A 215 29.96 4.16 14.72
C ALA A 215 31.32 4.80 14.40
N ARG A 216 31.51 5.27 13.16
CA ARG A 216 32.71 5.98 12.73
C ARG A 216 32.90 7.27 13.50
N GLU A 217 31.84 8.06 13.66
CA GLU A 217 31.92 9.33 14.40
C GLU A 217 32.20 9.09 15.88
N TYR A 218 31.55 8.11 16.51
CA TYR A 218 31.83 7.72 17.89
C TYR A 218 33.28 7.28 18.13
N THR A 219 33.92 6.68 17.11
CA THR A 219 35.29 6.16 17.22
C THR A 219 36.37 7.26 17.06
N ARG A 220 36.05 8.39 16.43
CA ARG A 220 36.99 9.49 16.15
C ARG A 220 37.26 10.34 17.38
#